data_AF-A0A532C8Z6-F1
#
_entry.id   AF-A0A532C8Z6-F1
#
_cell.length_a   1.000
_cell.length_b   1.000
_cell.length_c   1.000
_cell.angle_alpha   90.00
_cell.angle_beta   90.00
_cell.angle_gamma   90.00
#
_symmetry.space_group_name_H-M   'P 1'
#
loop_
_entity.id
_entity.type
_entity.pdbx_description
1 polymer ?
#
loop_
_entity_poly.entity_id
_entity_poly.type
_entity_poly.pdbx_seq_one_letter_code
_entity_poly.pdbx_strand_id
1 'polypeptide(L)'
;MASMALGVNAIEIDQTNPTIVYAGTTKGLFRTVNKGEQWERIGQSLPDPFISSLLLHPTEPSQLYVGGPKGVWKSSDSGKTWQAINQGITTLNMRALAMSTKNPQMLYAGTNGSGLYRSTDAGATWTAVPLTAAPVSSQ
;
A
#
# COMPACT_ATOMS: atom_id res chain seq x y z
N MET A 1 -17.10 -13.91 -22.65
CA MET A 1 -16.13 -12.81 -22.52
C MET A 1 -14.88 -13.37 -21.85
N ALA A 2 -13.71 -13.23 -22.47
CA ALA A 2 -12.48 -13.77 -21.90
C ALA A 2 -12.16 -13.02 -20.60
N SER A 3 -12.19 -13.74 -19.48
CA SER A 3 -11.59 -13.29 -18.23
C SER A 3 -10.11 -13.02 -18.52
N MET A 4 -9.72 -11.76 -18.69
CA MET A 4 -8.30 -11.43 -18.64
C MET A 4 -7.84 -11.77 -17.23
N ALA A 5 -6.98 -12.78 -17.09
CA ALA A 5 -6.37 -13.11 -15.81
C ALA A 5 -5.67 -11.85 -15.28
N LEU A 6 -6.19 -11.27 -14.21
CA LEU A 6 -5.56 -10.17 -13.49
C LEU A 6 -4.57 -10.80 -12.52
N GLY A 7 -3.29 -10.41 -12.59
CA GLY A 7 -2.33 -10.74 -11.55
C GLY A 7 -2.73 -9.99 -10.29
N VAL A 8 -3.16 -10.70 -9.25
CA VAL A 8 -3.49 -10.12 -7.94
C VAL A 8 -2.23 -10.14 -7.09
N ASN A 9 -1.77 -8.97 -6.66
CA ASN A 9 -0.56 -8.81 -5.86
C ASN A 9 -0.86 -8.61 -4.37
N ALA A 10 -2.03 -8.04 -4.05
CA ALA A 10 -2.42 -7.72 -2.69
C ALA A 10 -3.94 -7.88 -2.49
N ILE A 11 -4.34 -8.38 -1.33
CA ILE A 11 -5.73 -8.51 -0.90
C ILE A 11 -5.79 -8.01 0.54
N GLU A 12 -6.73 -7.12 0.85
CA GLU A 12 -6.95 -6.61 2.19
C GLU A 12 -8.44 -6.60 2.54
N ILE A 13 -8.76 -6.95 3.78
CA ILE A 13 -10.12 -6.95 4.32
C ILE A 13 -10.24 -5.81 5.31
N ASP A 14 -11.32 -5.04 5.22
CA ASP A 14 -11.63 -4.00 6.20
C ASP A 14 -11.91 -4.65 7.57
N GLN A 15 -11.11 -4.29 8.57
CA GLN A 15 -11.19 -4.84 9.93
C GLN A 15 -12.46 -4.40 10.68
N THR A 16 -13.07 -3.29 10.27
CA THR A 16 -14.30 -2.76 10.85
C THR A 16 -15.54 -3.31 10.14
N ASN A 17 -15.40 -3.71 8.88
CA ASN A 17 -16.47 -4.34 8.10
C ASN A 17 -15.93 -5.39 7.11
N PRO A 18 -15.94 -6.69 7.47
CA PRO A 18 -15.38 -7.74 6.63
C PRO A 18 -16.19 -8.03 5.36
N THR A 19 -17.31 -7.33 5.11
CA THR A 19 -17.97 -7.38 3.79
C THR A 19 -17.23 -6.57 2.73
N ILE A 20 -16.34 -5.67 3.16
CA ILE A 20 -15.53 -4.83 2.30
C ILE A 20 -14.15 -5.45 2.13
N VAL A 21 -13.77 -5.71 0.88
CA VAL A 21 -12.48 -6.29 0.52
C VAL A 21 -11.90 -5.49 -0.64
N TYR A 22 -10.58 -5.33 -0.65
CA TYR A 22 -9.84 -4.64 -1.68
C TYR A 22 -8.82 -5.56 -2.32
N ALA A 23 -8.62 -5.42 -3.62
CA ALA A 23 -7.66 -6.20 -4.38
C ALA A 23 -6.78 -5.28 -5.25
N GLY A 24 -5.48 -5.27 -4.96
CA GLY A 24 -4.46 -4.62 -5.77
C GLY A 24 -3.97 -5.57 -6.86
N THR A 25 -4.04 -5.14 -8.13
CA THR A 25 -3.69 -5.97 -9.29
C THR A 25 -2.65 -5.31 -10.17
N THR A 26 -2.19 -6.04 -11.18
CA THR A 26 -1.33 -5.50 -12.24
C THR A 26 -2.02 -4.48 -13.16
N LYS A 27 -3.36 -4.36 -13.12
CA LYS A 27 -4.14 -3.47 -14.00
C LYS A 27 -5.15 -2.57 -13.25
N GLY A 28 -5.04 -2.47 -11.94
CA GLY A 28 -5.84 -1.54 -11.14
C GLY A 28 -6.10 -2.01 -9.72
N LEU A 29 -6.77 -1.13 -8.97
CA LEU A 29 -7.31 -1.38 -7.65
C LEU A 29 -8.80 -1.66 -7.76
N PHE A 30 -9.27 -2.70 -7.06
CA PHE A 30 -10.68 -3.08 -7.03
C PHE A 30 -11.18 -3.14 -5.59
N ARG A 31 -12.47 -2.88 -5.40
CA ARG A 31 -13.17 -2.99 -4.13
C ARG A 31 -14.46 -3.80 -4.32
N THR A 32 -14.83 -4.57 -3.31
CA THR A 32 -16.18 -5.11 -3.14
C THR A 32 -16.74 -4.60 -1.82
N VAL A 33 -18.06 -4.50 -1.72
CA VAL A 33 -18.78 -4.19 -0.48
C VAL A 33 -19.73 -5.32 -0.05
N ASN A 34 -19.80 -6.38 -0.87
CA ASN A 34 -20.69 -7.52 -0.73
C ASN A 34 -19.91 -8.85 -0.78
N LYS A 35 -18.81 -8.93 -0.03
CA LYS A 35 -18.03 -10.18 0.17
C LYS A 35 -17.52 -10.82 -1.14
N GLY A 36 -17.30 -10.01 -2.17
CA GLY A 36 -16.75 -10.46 -3.45
C GLY A 36 -17.77 -10.88 -4.49
N GLU A 37 -19.08 -10.74 -4.23
CA GLU A 37 -20.12 -11.00 -5.24
C GLU A 37 -20.02 -10.02 -6.42
N GLN A 38 -19.69 -8.76 -6.15
CA GLN A 38 -19.46 -7.73 -7.16
C GLN A 38 -18.24 -6.88 -6.81
N TRP A 39 -17.46 -6.54 -7.84
CA TRP A 39 -16.26 -5.73 -7.72
C TRP A 39 -16.38 -4.47 -8.58
N GLU A 40 -15.99 -3.34 -8.02
CA GLU A 40 -15.84 -2.07 -8.73
C GLU A 40 -14.36 -1.72 -8.84
N ARG A 41 -13.96 -1.15 -9.98
CA ARG A 41 -12.63 -0.56 -10.12
C ARG A 41 -12.63 0.79 -9.42
N ILE A 42 -11.61 1.07 -8.61
CA ILE A 42 -11.38 2.36 -7.94
C ILE A 42 -9.98 2.88 -8.29
N GLY A 43 -9.60 4.05 -7.76
CA GLY A 43 -8.26 4.61 -7.95
C GLY A 43 -7.91 4.95 -9.40
N GLN A 44 -8.90 5.34 -10.21
CA GLN A 44 -8.72 5.79 -11.60
C GLN A 44 -7.79 7.00 -11.72
N SER A 45 -7.66 7.79 -10.64
CA SER A 45 -6.78 8.96 -10.54
C SER A 45 -5.32 8.63 -10.20
N LEU A 46 -5.01 7.36 -9.88
CA LEU A 46 -3.61 6.92 -9.72
C LEU A 46 -2.89 7.01 -11.08
N PRO A 47 -1.64 7.52 -11.13
CA PRO A 47 -0.92 7.68 -12.39
C PRO A 47 -0.44 6.36 -13.00
N ASP A 48 -0.43 5.28 -12.22
CA ASP A 48 -0.04 3.94 -12.68
C ASP A 48 -1.04 2.91 -12.09
N PRO A 49 -1.63 2.03 -12.92
CA PRO A 49 -2.61 1.05 -12.44
C PRO A 49 -1.97 -0.14 -11.72
N PHE A 50 -0.64 -0.31 -11.77
CA PHE A 50 0.04 -1.43 -11.14
C PHE A 50 0.15 -1.21 -9.62
N ILE A 51 -0.57 -2.04 -8.86
CA ILE A 51 -0.52 -2.03 -7.39
C ILE A 51 0.40 -3.16 -6.94
N SER A 52 1.54 -2.83 -6.32
CA SER A 52 2.46 -3.82 -5.75
C SER A 52 2.16 -4.15 -4.29
N SER A 53 1.57 -3.22 -3.55
CA SER A 53 1.20 -3.38 -2.15
C SER A 53 0.02 -2.49 -1.82
N LEU A 54 -0.82 -2.92 -0.88
CA LEU A 54 -2.02 -2.24 -0.43
C LEU A 54 -2.09 -2.37 1.09
N LEU A 55 -2.44 -1.31 1.80
CA LEU A 55 -2.71 -1.32 3.23
C LEU A 55 -4.02 -0.59 3.52
N LEU A 56 -4.75 -1.08 4.51
CA LEU A 56 -5.90 -0.42 5.12
C LEU A 56 -5.53 0.05 6.53
N HIS A 57 -5.98 1.25 6.89
CA HIS A 57 -5.85 1.68 8.27
C HIS A 57 -6.74 0.81 9.19
N PRO A 58 -6.23 0.32 10.34
CA PRO A 58 -6.91 -0.70 11.14
C PRO A 58 -8.23 -0.23 11.76
N THR A 59 -8.39 1.08 11.99
CA THR A 59 -9.58 1.65 12.65
C THR A 59 -10.27 2.75 11.84
N GLU A 60 -9.73 3.13 10.69
CA GLU A 60 -10.25 4.24 9.87
C GLU A 60 -10.32 3.80 8.41
N PRO A 61 -11.36 3.04 8.02
CA PRO A 61 -11.40 2.34 6.73
C PRO A 61 -11.43 3.25 5.49
N SER A 62 -11.62 4.56 5.68
CA SER A 62 -11.44 5.54 4.60
C SER A 62 -9.98 5.79 4.23
N GLN A 63 -9.04 5.46 5.12
CA GLN A 63 -7.61 5.63 4.91
C GLN A 63 -7.00 4.38 4.26
N LEU A 64 -6.55 4.54 3.02
CA LEU A 64 -5.90 3.49 2.24
C LEU A 64 -4.52 3.95 1.79
N TYR A 65 -3.60 3.00 1.66
CA TYR A 65 -2.25 3.23 1.15
C TYR A 65 -1.95 2.23 0.04
N VAL A 66 -1.40 2.70 -1.07
CA VAL A 66 -0.92 1.82 -2.15
C VAL A 66 0.52 2.13 -2.49
N GLY A 67 1.27 1.07 -2.79
CA GLY A 67 2.60 1.12 -3.37
C GLY A 67 2.57 0.68 -4.83
N GLY A 68 3.37 1.33 -5.67
CA GLY A 68 3.57 0.92 -7.06
C GLY A 68 4.83 1.53 -7.68
N PRO A 69 4.94 1.53 -9.03
CA PRO A 69 6.10 2.09 -9.74
C PRO A 69 6.29 3.60 -9.55
N LYS A 70 5.23 4.30 -9.11
CA LYS A 70 5.19 5.76 -8.92
C LYS A 70 5.14 6.17 -7.45
N GLY A 71 5.65 5.33 -6.55
CA GLY A 71 5.78 5.64 -5.13
C GLY A 71 4.63 5.14 -4.29
N VAL A 72 4.46 5.78 -3.14
CA VAL A 72 3.40 5.58 -2.16
C VAL A 72 2.32 6.62 -2.36
N TRP A 73 1.07 6.17 -2.38
CA TRP A 73 -0.11 7.02 -2.51
C TRP A 73 -1.06 6.74 -1.37
N LYS A 74 -1.64 7.80 -0.81
CA LYS A 74 -2.63 7.74 0.27
C LYS A 74 -3.98 8.23 -0.23
N SER A 75 -5.04 7.55 0.18
CA SER A 75 -6.42 8.03 0.09
C SER A 75 -6.98 8.22 1.48
N SER A 76 -7.87 9.20 1.66
CA SER A 76 -8.62 9.44 2.90
C SER A 76 -10.14 9.32 2.68
N ASP A 77 -10.57 8.84 1.51
CA ASP A 77 -11.96 8.77 1.08
C ASP A 77 -12.32 7.41 0.45
N SER A 78 -11.72 6.33 0.98
CA SER A 78 -11.92 4.95 0.55
C SER A 78 -11.52 4.70 -0.91
N GLY A 79 -10.52 5.44 -1.41
CA GLY A 79 -9.89 5.24 -2.71
C GLY A 79 -10.51 6.02 -3.87
N LYS A 80 -11.32 7.05 -3.59
CA LYS A 80 -11.88 7.95 -4.62
C LYS A 80 -10.82 8.95 -5.10
N THR A 81 -10.06 9.54 -4.18
CA THR A 81 -8.95 10.44 -4.45
C THR A 81 -7.65 9.95 -3.81
N TRP A 82 -6.52 10.31 -4.42
CA TRP A 82 -5.20 9.85 -4.02
C TRP A 82 -4.20 11.00 -4.04
N GLN A 83 -3.34 11.04 -3.03
CA GLN A 83 -2.22 11.97 -2.92
C GLN A 83 -0.91 11.21 -2.81
N ALA A 84 0.11 11.67 -3.54
CA ALA A 84 1.47 11.17 -3.40
C ALA A 84 2.06 11.57 -2.04
N ILE A 85 2.64 10.60 -1.33
CA ILE A 85 3.25 10.81 -0.01
C ILE A 85 4.69 10.29 -0.01
N ASN A 86 5.52 10.87 -0.88
CA ASN A 86 6.86 10.36 -1.22
C ASN A 86 8.01 11.21 -0.67
N GLN A 87 7.73 12.19 0.20
CA GLN A 87 8.75 13.11 0.68
C GLN A 87 9.85 12.36 1.45
N GLY A 88 11.09 12.45 0.96
CA GLY A 88 12.24 11.74 1.53
C GLY A 88 12.56 10.38 0.87
N ILE A 89 11.69 9.86 -0.01
CA ILE A 89 11.95 8.65 -0.79
C ILE A 89 12.71 9.01 -2.07
N THR A 90 13.90 8.43 -2.29
CA THR A 90 14.70 8.72 -3.49
C THR A 90 14.41 7.78 -4.67
N THR A 91 13.94 6.56 -4.39
CA THR A 91 13.52 5.58 -5.42
C THR A 91 12.06 5.21 -5.25
N LEU A 92 11.22 5.60 -6.21
CA LEU A 92 9.76 5.46 -6.12
C LEU A 92 9.22 4.06 -6.43
N ASN A 93 10.05 3.12 -6.87
CA ASN A 93 9.59 1.81 -7.28
C ASN A 93 9.28 0.91 -6.06
N MET A 94 8.06 0.97 -5.54
CA MET A 94 7.66 0.27 -4.30
C MET A 94 7.46 -1.22 -4.51
N ARG A 95 7.89 -2.03 -3.54
CA ARG A 95 7.68 -3.48 -3.51
C ARG A 95 6.86 -3.96 -2.34
N ALA A 96 6.98 -3.29 -1.21
CA ALA A 96 6.24 -3.63 -0.01
C ALA A 96 5.92 -2.36 0.77
N LEU A 97 4.74 -2.35 1.38
CA LEU A 97 4.39 -1.44 2.45
C LEU A 97 4.02 -2.26 3.67
N ALA A 98 4.27 -1.72 4.86
CA ALA A 98 3.77 -2.26 6.11
C ALA A 98 3.37 -1.12 7.04
N MET A 99 2.33 -1.34 7.85
CA MET A 99 1.84 -0.40 8.86
C MET A 99 1.70 -1.11 10.20
N SER A 100 2.05 -0.43 11.28
CA SER A 100 1.81 -0.94 12.63
C SER A 100 0.32 -0.82 12.98
N THR A 101 -0.31 -1.94 13.35
CA THR A 101 -1.72 -1.94 13.79
C THR A 101 -1.93 -1.24 15.13
N LYS A 102 -0.88 -1.16 15.97
CA LYS A 102 -0.92 -0.47 17.28
C LYS A 102 -0.57 1.01 17.18
N ASN A 103 0.18 1.40 16.15
CA ASN A 103 0.55 2.79 15.88
C ASN A 103 0.55 3.03 14.37
N PRO A 104 -0.61 3.33 13.76
CA PRO A 104 -0.74 3.52 12.32
C PRO A 104 0.07 4.69 11.74
N GLN A 105 0.64 5.56 12.58
CA GLN A 105 1.60 6.59 12.14
C GLN A 105 2.93 5.98 11.70
N MET A 106 3.26 4.77 12.16
CA MET A 106 4.47 4.06 11.80
C MET A 106 4.25 3.20 10.56
N LEU A 107 4.89 3.59 9.46
CA LEU A 107 4.89 2.85 8.21
C LEU A 107 6.31 2.51 7.77
N TYR A 108 6.43 1.43 7.00
CA TYR A 108 7.65 1.04 6.32
C TYR A 108 7.38 0.87 4.83
N ALA A 109 8.36 1.25 4.01
CA ALA A 109 8.31 1.09 2.57
C ALA A 109 9.59 0.41 2.07
N GLY A 110 9.43 -0.73 1.41
CA GLY A 110 10.50 -1.44 0.72
C GLY A 110 10.53 -1.03 -0.75
N THR A 111 11.69 -0.56 -1.21
CA THR A 111 11.90 -0.09 -2.59
C THR A 111 12.74 -1.07 -3.38
N ASN A 112 12.48 -1.19 -4.69
CA ASN A 112 13.40 -1.85 -5.62
C ASN A 112 14.48 -0.87 -6.08
N GLY A 113 15.51 -0.70 -5.26
CA GLY A 113 16.70 0.09 -5.60
C GLY A 113 17.39 0.75 -4.40
N SER A 114 16.64 1.30 -3.44
CA SER A 114 17.19 2.07 -2.32
C SER A 114 16.87 1.47 -0.94
N GLY A 115 16.46 0.21 -0.88
CA GLY A 115 16.21 -0.50 0.38
C GLY A 115 14.96 -0.02 1.12
N LEU A 116 15.08 0.06 2.44
CA LEU A 116 13.99 0.30 3.38
C LEU A 116 13.88 1.78 3.75
N TYR A 117 12.64 2.26 3.84
CA TYR A 117 12.29 3.56 4.40
C TYR A 117 11.31 3.38 5.55
N ARG A 118 11.34 4.32 6.50
CA ARG A 118 10.38 4.41 7.61
C ARG A 118 9.76 5.80 7.66
N SER A 119 8.46 5.85 7.94
CA SER A 119 7.73 7.04 8.33
C SER A 119 7.21 6.86 9.77
N THR A 120 7.13 7.95 10.52
CA THR A 120 6.53 8.02 11.87
C THR A 120 5.39 9.04 11.94
N ASP A 121 4.92 9.51 10.78
CA ASP A 121 3.94 10.59 10.60
C ASP A 121 2.91 10.23 9.50
N ALA A 122 2.49 8.95 9.48
CA ALA A 122 1.49 8.41 8.57
C ALA A 122 1.83 8.59 7.08
N GLY A 123 3.12 8.65 6.75
CA GLY A 123 3.66 8.77 5.40
C GLY A 123 3.97 10.20 4.95
N ALA A 124 3.76 11.22 5.80
CA ALA A 124 4.05 12.60 5.42
C ALA A 124 5.54 12.80 5.10
N THR A 125 6.44 12.17 5.87
CA THR A 125 7.88 12.13 5.59
C THR A 125 8.47 10.73 5.79
N TRP A 126 9.51 10.43 5.01
CA TRP A 126 10.21 9.16 5.04
C TRP A 126 11.70 9.37 5.27
N THR A 127 12.28 8.49 6.08
CA THR A 127 13.73 8.43 6.32
C THR A 127 14.25 7.06 5.91
N ALA A 128 15.36 7.03 5.19
CA ALA A 128 16.03 5.78 4.82
C ALA A 128 16.49 5.04 6.08
N VAL A 129 16.30 3.72 6.10
CA VAL A 129 16.75 2.82 7.17
C VAL A 129 17.81 1.90 6.60
N PRO A 130 19.10 2.08 6.98
CA PRO A 130 20.15 1.16 6.57
C PRO A 130 19.87 -0.26 7.05
N LEU A 131 19.88 -1.22 6.12
CA LEU A 131 19.81 -2.63 6.45
C LEU A 131 21.24 -3.15 6.65
N THR A 132 21.83 -2.85 7.80
CA THR A 132 23.12 -3.40 8.20
C THR A 132 22.91 -4.60 9.11
N ALA A 133 23.60 -5.70 8.82
CA ALA A 133 23.64 -6.83 9.74
C ALA A 133 24.45 -6.43 10.98
N ALA A 134 23.97 -6.81 12.17
CA ALA A 134 24.81 -6.76 13.35
C ALA A 134 26.01 -7.72 13.15
N PRO A 135 27.22 -7.36 13.61
CA PRO A 135 28.33 -8.29 13.58
C PRO A 135 27.97 -9.55 14.35
N VAL A 136 28.19 -10.71 13.74
CA VAL A 136 28.01 -12.00 14.41
C VAL A 136 29.04 -12.04 15.55
N SER A 137 28.58 -12.02 16.80
CA SER A 137 29.45 -12.26 17.94
C SER A 137 29.96 -13.69 17.88
N SER A 138 31.26 -13.87 17.63
CA SER A 138 31.94 -15.14 17.85
C SER A 138 31.91 -15.44 19.35
N GLN A 139 31.25 -16.53 19.76
CA GLN A 139 31.48 -17.15 21.07
C GLN A 139 32.84 -17.84 21.09
#